data_AF-A0A3A1R123-F1
#
_entry.id   AF-A0A3A1R123-F1
#
_cell.length_a   1.000
_cell.length_b   1.000
_cell.length_c   1.000
_cell.angle_alpha   90.00
_cell.angle_beta   90.00
_cell.angle_gamma   90.00
#
_symmetry.space_group_name_H-M   'P 1'
#
loop_
_entity.id
_entity.type
_entity.pdbx_description
1 polymer ?
#
loop_
_entity_poly.entity_id
_entity_poly.type
_entity_poly.pdbx_seq_one_letter_code
_entity_poly.pdbx_strand_id
1 'polypeptide(L)'
;MNKMIRNVLMGSLVSAGSAALATTIYKRRKGNFPVDEDIDTKHDLKADFEESPNADYEEEEIGLTKLDSAYRSEWQANGFPMTHAEMERLEQESRQDS
;
A
#
# COMPACT_ATOMS: atom_id res chain seq x y z
N MET A 1 1.97 46.83 -39.26
CA MET A 1 1.70 45.47 -38.73
C MET A 1 0.31 45.48 -38.09
N ASN A 2 -0.62 44.65 -38.58
CA ASN A 2 -2.05 44.76 -38.22
C ASN A 2 -2.32 44.28 -36.78
N LYS A 3 -3.21 44.96 -36.04
CA LYS A 3 -3.41 44.82 -34.59
C LYS A 3 -3.79 43.39 -34.15
N MET A 4 -4.45 42.63 -35.03
CA MET A 4 -4.79 41.22 -34.78
C MET A 4 -3.57 40.30 -34.71
N ILE A 5 -2.56 40.49 -35.54
CA ILE A 5 -1.37 39.62 -35.59
C ILE A 5 -0.56 39.75 -34.29
N ARG A 6 -0.53 40.94 -33.69
CA ARG A 6 0.15 41.19 -32.42
C ARG A 6 -0.54 40.53 -31.23
N ASN A 7 -1.87 40.42 -31.25
CA ASN A 7 -2.64 39.78 -30.17
C ASN A 7 -2.57 38.23 -30.24
N VAL A 8 -2.52 37.66 -31.45
CA VAL A 8 -2.36 36.20 -31.65
C VAL A 8 -0.97 35.72 -31.21
N LEU A 9 0.09 36.47 -31.52
CA LEU A 9 1.46 36.14 -31.09
C LEU A 9 1.65 36.21 -29.57
N MET A 10 0.96 37.15 -28.89
CA MET A 10 0.98 37.23 -27.42
C MET A 10 0.20 36.08 -26.74
N GLY A 11 -0.86 35.57 -27.36
CA GLY A 11 -1.61 34.41 -26.86
C GLY A 11 -0.86 33.08 -27.00
N SER A 12 0.00 32.95 -28.01
CA SER A 12 0.73 31.70 -28.30
C SER A 12 1.91 31.42 -27.36
N LEU A 13 2.46 32.43 -26.68
CA LEU A 13 3.59 32.26 -25.76
C LEU A 13 3.17 31.71 -24.39
N VAL A 14 1.90 31.88 -24.01
CA VAL A 14 1.38 31.46 -22.69
C VAL A 14 0.96 29.99 -22.66
N SER A 15 0.52 29.39 -23.78
CA SER A 15 0.00 28.01 -23.77
C SER A 15 1.08 26.92 -23.95
N ALA A 16 2.17 27.21 -24.66
CA ALA A 16 3.26 26.23 -24.82
C ALA A 16 4.11 26.09 -23.54
N GLY A 17 4.22 27.15 -22.73
CA GLY A 17 4.96 27.13 -21.46
C GLY A 17 4.24 26.37 -20.34
N SER A 18 2.92 26.44 -20.28
CA SER A 18 2.13 25.76 -19.24
C SER A 18 2.09 24.24 -19.43
N ALA A 19 2.04 23.74 -20.66
CA ALA A 19 2.09 22.30 -20.94
C ALA A 19 3.45 21.68 -20.58
N ALA A 20 4.56 22.37 -20.86
CA ALA A 20 5.90 21.91 -20.49
C ALA A 20 6.10 21.90 -18.96
N LEU A 21 5.61 22.92 -18.25
CA LEU A 21 5.65 22.95 -16.79
C LEU A 21 4.74 21.88 -16.16
N ALA A 22 3.54 21.66 -16.68
CA ALA A 22 2.64 20.63 -16.18
C ALA A 22 3.23 19.22 -16.34
N THR A 23 3.84 18.93 -17.50
CA THR A 23 4.46 17.61 -17.76
C THR A 23 5.72 17.37 -16.93
N THR A 24 6.55 18.40 -16.69
CA THR A 24 7.72 18.29 -15.81
C THR A 24 7.33 18.07 -14.35
N ILE A 25 6.31 18.78 -13.84
CA ILE A 25 5.77 18.57 -12.48
C ILE A 25 5.15 17.18 -12.35
N TYR A 26 4.36 16.73 -13.33
CA TYR A 26 3.76 15.39 -13.34
C TYR A 26 4.83 14.28 -13.35
N LYS A 27 5.87 14.42 -14.20
CA LYS A 27 7.00 13.48 -14.22
C LYS A 27 7.78 13.49 -12.90
N ARG A 28 7.95 14.64 -12.25
CA ARG A 28 8.62 14.75 -10.95
C ARG A 28 7.85 14.08 -9.82
N ARG A 29 6.51 14.11 -9.85
CA ARG A 29 5.65 13.36 -8.91
C ARG A 29 5.64 11.85 -9.15
N LYS A 30 5.91 11.44 -10.38
CA LYS A 30 6.06 10.02 -10.77
C LYS A 30 7.50 9.50 -10.59
N GLY A 31 8.35 10.27 -9.91
CA GLY A 31 9.68 9.81 -9.54
C GLY A 31 9.56 8.76 -8.47
N ASN A 32 10.01 7.53 -8.76
CA ASN A 32 10.30 6.54 -7.74
C ASN A 32 11.21 7.23 -6.71
N PHE A 33 10.72 7.37 -5.48
CA PHE A 33 11.59 7.73 -4.38
C PHE A 33 12.63 6.61 -4.26
N PRO A 34 13.93 6.92 -4.07
CA PRO A 34 14.90 5.89 -3.73
C PRO A 34 14.44 5.25 -2.42
N VAL A 35 13.99 4.01 -2.51
CA VAL A 35 13.72 3.14 -1.37
C VAL A 35 14.95 2.23 -1.28
N ASP A 36 15.48 2.03 -0.07
CA ASP A 36 16.56 1.07 0.13
C ASP A 36 16.10 -0.30 -0.35
N GLU A 37 16.96 -0.99 -1.10
CA GLU A 37 16.65 -2.28 -1.75
C GLU A 37 16.15 -3.32 -0.74
N ASP A 38 16.69 -3.28 0.48
CA ASP A 38 16.30 -4.16 1.60
C ASP A 38 14.87 -3.89 2.13
N ILE A 39 14.30 -2.72 1.84
CA ILE A 39 12.99 -2.27 2.33
C ILE A 39 11.97 -2.16 1.18
N ASP A 40 12.41 -2.32 -0.08
CA ASP A 40 11.55 -2.25 -1.26
C ASP A 40 10.73 -3.53 -1.46
N THR A 41 9.68 -3.63 -0.65
CA THR A 41 8.67 -4.70 -0.71
C THR A 41 7.85 -4.70 -2.00
N LYS A 42 7.95 -3.67 -2.86
CA LYS A 42 7.23 -3.64 -4.14
C LYS A 42 7.81 -4.61 -5.18
N HIS A 43 9.02 -5.13 -4.93
CA HIS A 43 9.75 -5.94 -5.89
C HIS A 43 9.60 -7.45 -5.70
N ASP A 44 9.09 -7.91 -4.56
CA ASP A 44 9.03 -9.34 -4.22
C ASP A 44 7.63 -9.94 -4.45
N LEU A 45 7.14 -9.89 -5.69
CA LEU A 45 5.93 -10.63 -6.10
C LEU A 45 6.03 -12.15 -5.84
N LYS A 46 7.24 -12.68 -5.58
CA LYS A 46 7.43 -14.09 -5.28
C LYS A 46 6.99 -14.43 -3.87
N ALA A 47 7.04 -13.48 -2.93
CA ALA A 47 6.58 -13.71 -1.56
C ALA A 47 5.10 -14.13 -1.47
N ASP A 48 4.28 -13.76 -2.47
CA ASP A 48 2.88 -14.15 -2.59
C ASP A 48 2.69 -15.61 -3.06
N PHE A 49 3.75 -16.25 -3.57
CA PHE A 49 3.69 -17.61 -4.12
C PHE A 49 4.63 -18.59 -3.42
N GLU A 50 5.64 -18.09 -2.71
CA GLU A 50 6.57 -18.89 -1.92
C GLU A 50 5.92 -19.26 -0.59
N GLU A 51 6.11 -20.51 -0.19
CA GLU A 51 5.65 -21.02 1.10
C GLU A 51 6.40 -20.34 2.27
N SER A 52 5.74 -20.28 3.43
CA SER A 52 6.32 -19.75 4.65
C SER A 52 7.67 -20.42 4.98
N PRO A 53 8.71 -19.65 5.31
CA PRO A 53 10.00 -20.20 5.78
C PRO A 53 9.88 -21.06 7.04
N ASN A 54 8.78 -20.89 7.79
CA ASN A 54 8.54 -21.57 9.06
C ASN A 54 7.64 -22.81 8.93
N ALA A 55 7.16 -23.13 7.71
CA ALA A 55 6.27 -24.27 7.47
C ALA A 55 6.86 -25.62 7.93
N ASP A 56 8.20 -25.76 7.91
CA ASP A 56 8.89 -26.98 8.38
C ASP A 56 8.91 -27.11 9.92
N TYR A 57 8.65 -26.02 10.65
CA TYR A 57 8.79 -25.95 12.11
C TYR A 57 7.45 -25.79 12.83
N GLU A 58 6.46 -25.14 12.20
CA GLU A 58 5.17 -24.79 12.78
C GLU A 58 4.03 -25.32 11.91
N GLU A 59 3.13 -26.13 12.49
CA GLU A 59 2.00 -26.71 11.75
C GLU A 59 1.05 -25.62 11.24
N GLU A 60 0.95 -24.51 11.97
CA GLU A 60 0.08 -23.38 11.62
C GLU A 60 0.65 -22.49 10.50
N GLU A 61 1.90 -22.72 10.09
CA GLU A 61 2.58 -22.04 8.98
C GLU A 61 2.51 -22.86 7.68
N ILE A 62 2.09 -24.13 7.75
CA ILE A 62 1.95 -25.01 6.58
C ILE A 62 0.87 -24.45 5.64
N GLY A 63 1.23 -24.26 4.38
CA GLY A 63 0.32 -23.71 3.37
C GLY A 63 0.10 -22.19 3.46
N LEU A 64 0.73 -21.48 4.40
CA LEU A 64 0.81 -20.03 4.36
C LEU A 64 1.86 -19.59 3.35
N THR A 65 1.58 -18.50 2.64
CA THR A 65 2.60 -17.83 1.84
C THR A 65 3.55 -17.06 2.75
N LYS A 66 4.75 -16.73 2.25
CA LYS A 66 5.71 -15.88 2.96
C LYS A 66 5.11 -14.52 3.32
N LEU A 67 4.25 -13.98 2.44
CA LEU A 67 3.50 -12.76 2.75
C LEU A 67 2.52 -12.98 3.91
N ASP A 68 1.70 -14.03 3.85
CA ASP A 68 0.69 -14.30 4.89
C ASP A 68 1.35 -14.57 6.25
N SER A 69 2.47 -15.30 6.26
CA SER A 69 3.29 -15.53 7.46
C SER A 69 3.74 -14.22 8.10
N ALA A 70 4.22 -13.26 7.30
CA ALA A 70 4.67 -11.96 7.79
C ALA A 70 3.56 -11.13 8.46
N TYR A 71 2.31 -11.26 8.00
CA TYR A 71 1.14 -10.53 8.55
C TYR A 71 0.30 -11.34 9.54
N ARG A 72 0.62 -12.62 9.78
CA ARG A 72 -0.13 -13.52 10.65
C ARG A 72 -0.31 -12.95 12.07
N SER A 73 0.75 -12.39 12.65
CA SER A 73 0.72 -11.80 14.00
C SER A 73 -0.26 -10.63 14.10
N GLU A 74 -0.31 -9.79 13.06
CA GLU A 74 -1.25 -8.67 12.94
C GLU A 74 -2.69 -9.17 12.78
N TRP A 75 -2.91 -10.23 12.01
CA TRP A 75 -4.23 -10.83 11.85
C TRP A 75 -4.74 -11.49 13.13
N GLN A 76 -3.87 -12.19 13.87
CA GLN A 76 -4.21 -12.74 15.18
C GLN A 76 -4.53 -11.65 16.21
N ALA A 77 -3.82 -10.52 16.18
CA ALA A 77 -4.08 -9.40 17.06
C ALA A 77 -5.46 -8.75 16.83
N ASN A 78 -5.97 -8.81 15.60
CA ASN A 78 -7.33 -8.38 15.27
C ASN A 78 -8.40 -9.42 15.66
N GLY A 79 -7.98 -10.62 16.05
CA GLY A 79 -8.82 -11.73 16.46
C GLY A 79 -9.08 -11.80 17.96
N PHE A 80 -9.46 -10.69 18.61
CA PHE A 80 -10.08 -10.73 19.96
C PHE A 80 -11.07 -9.56 20.11
N PRO A 81 -12.17 -9.75 20.85
CA PRO A 81 -13.50 -9.24 20.51
C PRO A 81 -13.52 -7.74 20.21
N MET A 82 -14.02 -7.43 19.01
CA MET A 82 -14.10 -6.07 18.47
C MET A 82 -15.20 -5.23 19.16
N THR A 83 -16.12 -5.85 19.93
CA THR A 83 -17.27 -5.16 20.54
C THR A 83 -17.49 -5.54 22.01
N HIS A 84 -18.09 -4.62 22.76
CA HIS A 84 -18.41 -4.82 24.19
C HIS A 84 -19.38 -5.99 24.44
N ALA A 85 -20.35 -6.20 23.55
CA ALA A 85 -21.30 -7.30 23.66
C ALA A 85 -20.62 -8.68 23.51
N GLU A 86 -19.65 -8.77 22.60
CA GLU A 86 -18.90 -10.01 22.41
C GLU A 86 -17.94 -10.30 23.57
N MET A 87 -17.34 -9.25 24.15
CA MET A 87 -16.58 -9.38 25.41
C MET A 87 -17.45 -9.93 26.55
N GLU A 88 -18.65 -9.38 26.74
CA GLU A 88 -19.56 -9.81 27.80
C GLU A 88 -20.03 -11.26 27.63
N ARG A 89 -20.30 -11.69 26.38
CA ARG A 89 -20.65 -13.08 26.06
C ARG A 89 -19.52 -14.05 26.43
N LEU A 90 -18.28 -13.73 26.05
CA LEU A 90 -17.11 -14.57 26.34
C LEU A 90 -16.80 -14.64 27.84
N GLU A 91 -16.98 -13.54 28.58
CA GLU A 91 -16.87 -13.53 30.04
C GLU A 91 -17.93 -14.42 30.71
N GLN A 92 -19.16 -14.44 30.18
CA GLN A 92 -20.21 -15.31 30.71
C GLN A 92 -19.95 -16.79 30.41
N GLU A 93 -19.44 -17.11 29.22
CA GLU A 93 -19.07 -18.48 28.83
C GLU A 93 -17.90 -19.01 29.69
N SER A 94 -16.83 -18.23 29.86
CA SER A 94 -15.69 -18.62 30.71
C SER A 94 -16.05 -18.83 32.19
N ARG A 95 -17.03 -18.08 32.72
CA ARG A 95 -17.55 -18.26 34.09
C ARG A 95 -18.45 -19.48 34.23
N GLN A 96 -19.08 -19.96 33.16
CA GLN A 96 -19.92 -21.16 33.17
C GLN A 96 -19.11 -22.45 33.04
N ASP A 97 -17.94 -22.38 32.41
CA ASP A 97 -17.01 -23.50 32.23
C ASP A 97 -16.02 -23.68 33.41
N SER A 98 -16.10 -22.84 34.45
CA SER A 98 -15.29 -22.91 35.70
C SER A 98 -16.08 -23.47 36.88
#